data_AF-A0AA86VZJ8-F1
#
_entry.id   AF-A0AA86VZJ8-F1
#
_cell.length_a   1.000
_cell.length_b   1.000
_cell.length_c   1.000
_cell.angle_alpha   90.00
_cell.angle_beta   90.00
_cell.angle_gamma   90.00
#
_symmetry.space_group_name_H-M   'P 1'
#
loop_
_entity.id
_entity.type
_entity.pdbx_description
1 polymer ?
#
loop_
_entity_poly.entity_id
_entity_poly.type
_entity_poly.pdbx_seq_one_letter_code
_entity_poly.pdbx_strand_id
1 'polypeptide(L)' 'MRDTMVKINDRYEFPLQLDLDREDGKYLSPDADRTVRNLYTLHSVLVHSGGVHGGHYYAFIRPTLSEQWYV' A
#
# COMPACT_ATOMS: atom_id res chain seq x y z
N MET A 1 -31.57 10.47 3.20
CA MET A 1 -30.13 10.15 3.32
C MET A 1 -29.51 10.63 2.01
N ARG A 2 -28.62 11.63 2.02
CA ARG A 2 -28.00 12.13 0.78
C ARG A 2 -26.95 11.13 0.33
N ASP A 3 -27.01 10.70 -0.92
CA ASP A 3 -25.89 10.02 -1.57
C ASP A 3 -24.72 11.01 -1.62
N THR A 4 -23.74 10.80 -0.73
CA THR A 4 -22.55 11.63 -0.64
C THR A 4 -21.38 10.72 -0.37
N MET A 5 -20.28 10.99 -1.09
CA MET A 5 -19.02 10.28 -0.91
C MET A 5 -18.54 10.44 0.53
N VAL A 6 -18.14 9.34 1.14
CA VAL A 6 -17.54 9.32 2.48
C VAL A 6 -16.17 8.68 2.42
N LYS A 7 -15.26 9.15 3.27
CA LYS A 7 -13.95 8.52 3.43
C LYS A 7 -14.14 7.29 4.31
N ILE A 8 -13.72 6.13 3.82
CA ILE A 8 -13.67 4.92 4.63
C ILE A 8 -12.48 5.05 5.56
N ASN A 9 -12.73 5.07 6.88
CA ASN A 9 -11.70 5.15 7.91
C ASN A 9 -11.58 3.84 8.71
N ASP A 10 -12.13 2.75 8.18
CA ASP A 10 -12.04 1.44 8.79
C ASP A 10 -10.57 1.00 8.85
N ARG A 11 -10.24 0.26 9.91
CA ARG A 11 -8.88 -0.25 10.10
C ARG A 11 -8.54 -1.21 8.96
N TYR A 12 -7.48 -0.89 8.23
CA TYR A 12 -6.92 -1.72 7.18
C TYR A 12 -5.42 -1.88 7.40
N GLU A 13 -4.93 -3.11 7.31
CA GLU A 13 -3.53 -3.43 7.48
C GLU A 13 -2.84 -3.60 6.14
N PHE A 14 -1.57 -3.23 6.09
CA PHE A 14 -0.68 -3.50 4.97
C PHE A 14 0.67 -3.96 5.53
N PRO A 15 1.33 -4.93 4.87
CA PRO A 15 2.58 -5.48 5.38
C PRO A 15 3.80 -4.62 4.96
N LEU A 16 4.90 -4.77 5.69
CA LEU A 16 6.20 -4.23 5.26
C LEU A 16 6.78 -4.99 4.06
N GLN A 17 6.46 -6.28 3.93
CA GLN A 17 6.79 -7.10 2.77
C GLN A 17 5.50 -7.69 2.19
N LEU A 18 5.30 -7.46 0.89
CA LEU A 18 4.18 -7.99 0.14
C LEU A 18 4.69 -9.06 -0.81
N ASP A 19 4.40 -10.31 -0.47
CA ASP A 19 4.68 -11.45 -1.32
C ASP A 19 3.50 -11.70 -2.27
N LEU A 20 3.69 -11.43 -3.56
CA LEU A 20 2.68 -11.70 -4.59
C LEU A 20 2.81 -13.09 -5.23
N ASP A 21 3.90 -13.81 -4.96
CA ASP A 21 4.06 -15.21 -5.39
C ASP A 21 3.34 -16.19 -4.44
N ARG A 22 2.85 -15.71 -3.30
CA ARG A 22 2.05 -16.51 -2.35
C ARG A 22 0.85 -17.16 -3.03
N GLU A 23 0.41 -18.30 -2.48
CA GLU A 23 -0.73 -19.05 -3.01
C GLU A 23 -0.55 -19.37 -4.53
N ASP A 24 0.66 -19.79 -4.92
CA ASP A 24 1.04 -20.16 -6.30
C ASP A 24 0.88 -19.01 -7.33
N GLY A 25 1.18 -17.78 -6.89
CA GLY A 25 0.99 -16.58 -7.70
C GLY A 25 -0.47 -16.34 -8.06
N LYS A 26 -1.39 -16.55 -7.10
CA LYS A 26 -2.84 -16.34 -7.24
C LYS A 26 -3.25 -15.01 -7.89
N TYR A 27 -2.43 -13.98 -7.72
CA TYR A 27 -2.68 -12.63 -8.23
C TYR A 27 -1.94 -12.32 -9.53
N LEU A 28 -1.15 -13.27 -10.04
CA LEU A 28 -0.40 -13.16 -11.29
C LEU A 28 -1.23 -13.65 -12.47
N SER A 29 -0.92 -13.14 -13.66
CA SER A 29 -1.45 -13.71 -14.90
C SER A 29 -1.05 -15.20 -15.01
N PRO A 30 -1.88 -16.07 -15.60
CA PRO A 30 -1.49 -17.46 -15.90
C PRO A 30 -0.17 -17.53 -16.68
N ASP A 31 0.06 -16.60 -17.60
CA ASP A 31 1.25 -16.53 -18.47
C ASP A 31 2.40 -15.71 -17.88
N ALA A 32 2.33 -15.34 -16.59
CA ALA A 32 3.39 -14.59 -15.94
C ALA A 32 4.69 -15.41 -15.87
N ASP A 33 5.83 -14.75 -16.12
CA ASP A 33 7.15 -15.35 -15.98
C ASP A 33 7.42 -15.74 -14.52
N ARG A 34 7.44 -17.04 -14.26
CA ARG A 34 7.63 -17.61 -12.91
C ARG A 34 9.09 -17.58 -12.44
N THR A 35 10.02 -17.13 -13.27
CA THR A 35 11.42 -16.92 -12.86
C THR A 35 11.64 -15.59 -12.13
N VAL A 36 10.70 -14.65 -12.27
CA VAL A 36 10.77 -13.33 -11.62
C VAL A 36 10.17 -13.41 -10.22
N ARG A 37 10.95 -13.01 -9.20
CA ARG A 37 10.48 -12.91 -7.81
C ARG A 37 9.63 -11.67 -7.60
N ASN A 38 8.39 -11.83 -7.18
CA ASN A 38 7.44 -10.75 -6.89
C ASN A 38 7.35 -10.45 -5.39
N LEU A 39 8.50 -10.20 -4.75
CA LEU A 39 8.60 -9.77 -3.36
C LEU A 39 8.79 -8.26 -3.30
N TYR A 40 7.79 -7.55 -2.80
CA TYR A 40 7.80 -6.10 -2.69
C TYR A 40 8.10 -5.68 -1.26
N THR A 41 8.93 -4.65 -1.10
CA THR A 41 9.12 -4.02 0.21
C THR A 41 8.44 -2.66 0.23
N LEU A 42 7.70 -2.36 1.30
CA LEU A 42 7.02 -1.08 1.47
C LEU A 42 8.05 0.06 1.49
N HIS A 43 7.93 0.96 0.52
CA HIS A 43 8.83 2.09 0.36
C HIS A 43 8.28 3.37 1.01
N SER A 44 6.98 3.62 0.85
CA SER A 44 6.35 4.84 1.33
C SER A 44 4.87 4.66 1.62
N VAL A 45 4.37 5.41 2.61
CA VAL A 45 2.95 5.47 2.97
C VAL A 45 2.48 6.91 2.83
N LEU A 46 1.62 7.19 1.86
CA LEU A 46 0.95 8.48 1.72
C LEU A 46 -0.25 8.53 2.67
N VAL A 47 -0.23 9.44 3.64
CA VAL A 47 -1.27 9.59 4.64
C VAL A 47 -2.13 10.79 4.32
N HIS A 48 -3.46 10.60 4.37
CA HIS A 48 -4.44 11.68 4.28
C HIS A 48 -5.19 11.82 5.60
N SER A 49 -4.99 12.96 6.26
CA SER A 49 -5.75 13.37 7.45
C SER A 49 -6.84 14.34 7.05
N GLY A 50 -8.10 14.02 7.34
CA GLY A 50 -9.26 14.84 6.96
C GLY A 50 -10.37 14.04 6.27
N GLY A 51 -11.35 14.78 5.75
CA GLY A 51 -12.53 14.25 5.08
C GLY A 51 -12.43 14.32 3.55
N VAL A 52 -13.46 13.85 2.85
CA VAL A 52 -13.48 13.80 1.38
C VAL A 52 -13.38 15.18 0.69
N HIS A 53 -13.70 16.26 1.39
CA HIS A 53 -13.72 17.62 0.84
C HIS A 53 -12.56 18.49 1.33
N GLY A 54 -11.64 17.94 2.12
CA GLY A 54 -10.52 18.69 2.65
C GLY A 54 -9.71 17.93 3.69
N GLY A 55 -8.40 18.16 3.67
CA GLY A 55 -7.45 17.51 4.56
C GLY A 55 -6.00 17.90 4.27
N HIS A 56 -5.09 17.17 4.89
CA HIS A 56 -3.65 17.36 4.78
C HIS A 56 -2.97 16.04 4.39
N TYR A 57 -1.98 16.14 3.51
CA TYR A 57 -1.18 15.03 3.04
C TYR A 57 0.24 15.12 3.58
N TYR A 58 0.76 14.00 4.04
CA TYR A 58 2.17 13.81 4.39
C TYR A 58 2.56 12.36 4.10
N ALA A 59 3.85 12.05 4.07
CA ALA A 59 4.32 10.74 3.65
C ALA A 59 5.35 10.19 4.62
N PHE A 60 5.16 8.94 5.05
CA PHE A 60 6.26 8.17 5.61
C PHE A 60 7.10 7.62 4.46
N ILE A 61 8.40 7.89 4.41
CA ILE A 61 9.29 7.44 3.32
C ILE A 61 10.51 6.75 3.89
N ARG A 62 10.90 5.64 3.24
CA ARG A 62 12.13 4.90 3.50
C ARG A 62 13.03 4.99 2.26
N PRO A 63 13.82 6.08 2.12
CA PRO A 63 14.52 6.42 0.88
C PRO A 63 15.71 5.50 0.57
N THR A 64 16.08 4.64 1.52
CA THR A 64 17.14 3.65 1.38
C THR A 64 16.62 2.27 1.78
N LEU A 65 17.45 1.25 1.64
CA LEU A 65 17.14 -0.10 2.11
C LEU A 65 17.28 -0.26 3.64
N SER A 66 17.67 0.79 4.37
CA SER A 66 17.69 0.77 5.83
C SER A 66 16.28 0.78 6.42
N GLU A 67 16.13 0.42 7.68
CA GLU A 67 14.82 0.41 8.37
C GLU A 67 14.37 1.81 8.85
N GLN A 68 15.10 2.87 8.50
CA GLN A 68 14.82 4.23 8.96
C GLN A 68 13.72 4.91 8.13
N TRP A 69 12.66 5.34 8.81
CA TRP A 69 11.56 6.11 8.22
C TRP A 69 11.72 7.61 8.47
N TYR A 70 11.26 8.41 7.51
CA TYR A 70 11.14 9.87 7.57
C TYR A 70 9.68 10.27 7.33
N VAL A 71 9.28 11.44 7.83
CA VAL A 71 7.92 12.01 7.73
C VAL A 71 7.97 13.33 6.97
#